data_AF-A0A6J6F4H6-F1
#
_entry.id   AF-A0A6J6F4H6-F1
#
_cell.length_a   1.000
_cell.length_b   1.000
_cell.length_c   1.000
_cell.angle_alpha   90.00
_cell.angle_beta   90.00
_cell.angle_gamma   90.00
#
_symmetry.space_group_name_H-M   'P 1'
#
loop_
_entity.id
_entity.type
_entity.pdbx_description
1 polymer ?
#
loop_
_entity_poly.entity_id
_entity_poly.type
_entity_poly.pdbx_seq_one_letter_code
_entity_poly.pdbx_strand_id
1 'polypeptide(L)'
;MSTMTMNISWKVTTTWKQASKNTLWCLIGCSIGDFGTIAYFQVNRIAWPVVAIMILAIINGLITSIILETFILSRQMALNLAFKTAIGMSLISMISMEVAMNVTDVLLTGGAKLTWWVIPIMLVVGFLTPLPYNYWRLQALKKACH
;
A
#
# COMPACT_ATOMS: atom_id res chain seq x y z
N MET A 1 -13.30 18.04 -30.64
CA MET A 1 -12.90 17.14 -29.55
C MET A 1 -11.99 17.94 -28.64
N SER A 2 -12.53 18.57 -27.60
CA SER A 2 -11.76 19.47 -26.73
C SER A 2 -10.86 18.64 -25.81
N THR A 3 -9.56 18.66 -26.07
CA THR A 3 -8.55 18.12 -25.16
C THR A 3 -8.60 18.93 -23.86
N MET A 4 -9.27 18.42 -22.82
CA MET A 4 -9.13 18.96 -21.47
C MET A 4 -7.67 18.76 -21.07
N THR A 5 -6.85 19.80 -21.23
CA THR A 5 -5.50 19.86 -20.68
C THR A 5 -5.62 19.82 -19.17
N MET A 6 -5.48 18.63 -18.59
CA MET A 6 -5.41 18.44 -17.15
C MET A 6 -4.14 19.12 -16.67
N ASN A 7 -4.28 20.36 -16.20
CA ASN A 7 -3.17 21.15 -15.73
C ASN A 7 -2.76 20.63 -14.34
N ILE A 8 -1.99 19.54 -14.33
CA ILE A 8 -1.53 18.89 -13.11
C ILE A 8 -0.42 19.74 -12.50
N SER A 9 -0.79 20.56 -11.51
CA SER A 9 0.19 21.26 -10.69
C SER A 9 0.76 20.28 -9.67
N TRP A 10 2.08 20.08 -9.67
CA TRP A 10 2.81 19.27 -8.67
C TRP A 10 3.23 20.08 -7.43
N LYS A 11 2.93 21.38 -7.39
CA LYS A 11 3.33 22.29 -6.31
C LYS A 11 2.29 22.43 -5.20
N VAL A 12 1.14 21.77 -5.31
CA VAL A 12 0.02 21.93 -4.38
C VAL A 12 0.26 21.12 -3.10
N THR A 13 0.69 21.81 -2.04
CA THR A 13 1.06 21.18 -0.77
C THR A 13 -0.11 20.48 -0.07
N THR A 14 -1.33 20.97 -0.22
CA THR A 14 -2.54 20.34 0.35
C THR A 14 -2.82 18.98 -0.28
N THR A 15 -2.65 18.84 -1.61
CA THR A 15 -2.80 17.57 -2.32
C THR A 15 -1.73 16.57 -1.89
N TRP A 16 -0.47 17.00 -1.71
CA TRP A 16 0.59 16.15 -1.16
C TRP A 16 0.29 15.66 0.25
N LYS A 17 -0.24 16.52 1.12
CA LYS A 17 -0.66 16.14 2.48
C LYS A 17 -1.78 15.09 2.44
N GLN A 18 -2.76 15.25 1.56
CA GLN A 18 -3.86 14.29 1.45
C GLN A 18 -3.39 12.96 0.85
N ALA A 19 -2.57 12.99 -0.21
CA ALA A 19 -1.96 11.80 -0.79
C ALA A 19 -1.15 11.03 0.27
N SER A 20 -0.33 11.74 1.05
CA SER A 20 0.50 11.16 2.09
C SER A 20 -0.33 10.46 3.17
N LYS A 21 -1.44 11.07 3.62
CA LYS A 21 -2.33 10.44 4.61
C LYS A 21 -2.94 9.15 4.07
N ASN A 22 -3.44 9.16 2.83
CA ASN A 22 -4.04 7.97 2.22
C ASN A 22 -2.99 6.87 2.04
N THR A 23 -1.80 7.22 1.55
CA THR A 23 -0.69 6.27 1.43
C THR A 23 -0.28 5.70 2.79
N LEU A 24 -0.27 6.52 3.85
CA LEU A 24 0.13 6.07 5.19
C LEU A 24 -0.89 5.09 5.79
N TRP A 25 -2.20 5.31 5.58
CA TRP A 25 -3.23 4.35 6.00
C TRP A 25 -3.10 3.01 5.29
N CYS A 26 -2.90 3.04 3.97
CA CYS A 26 -2.62 1.86 3.17
C CYS A 26 -1.34 1.15 3.63
N LEU A 27 -0.26 1.90 3.88
CA LEU A 27 1.02 1.35 4.36
C LEU A 27 0.88 0.64 5.69
N ILE A 28 0.14 1.23 6.63
CA ILE A 28 -0.12 0.60 7.93
C ILE A 28 -0.85 -0.72 7.73
N GLY A 29 -1.92 -0.75 6.91
CA GLY A 29 -2.67 -1.96 6.64
C GLY A 29 -1.81 -3.05 5.99
N CYS A 30 -1.16 -2.70 4.88
CA CYS A 30 -0.25 -3.57 4.13
C CYS A 30 0.86 -4.16 4.99
N SER A 31 1.56 -3.32 5.76
CA SER A 31 2.68 -3.76 6.62
C SER A 31 2.27 -4.74 7.71
N ILE A 32 1.03 -4.65 8.23
CA ILE A 32 0.54 -5.59 9.24
C ILE A 32 0.43 -7.01 8.64
N GLY A 33 -0.11 -7.14 7.43
CA GLY A 33 -0.23 -8.43 6.74
C GLY A 33 1.11 -8.98 6.26
N ASP A 34 1.96 -8.11 5.70
CA ASP A 34 3.28 -8.46 5.19
C ASP A 34 4.19 -8.96 6.35
N PHE A 35 4.29 -8.18 7.43
CA PHE A 35 5.10 -8.55 8.60
C PHE A 35 4.54 -9.76 9.31
N GLY A 36 3.21 -9.87 9.44
CA GLY A 36 2.57 -11.04 10.04
C GLY A 36 2.91 -12.32 9.30
N THR A 37 2.89 -12.27 7.96
CA THR A 37 3.23 -13.42 7.12
C THR A 37 4.70 -13.78 7.25
N ILE A 38 5.61 -12.83 7.01
CA ILE A 38 7.06 -13.08 7.05
C ILE A 38 7.50 -13.52 8.46
N ALA A 39 7.00 -12.87 9.51
CA ALA A 39 7.32 -13.25 10.89
C ALA A 39 6.81 -14.66 11.23
N TYR A 40 5.63 -15.05 10.76
CA TYR A 40 5.10 -16.40 10.97
C TYR A 40 6.03 -17.47 10.36
N PHE A 41 6.45 -17.29 9.11
CA PHE A 41 7.38 -18.23 8.47
C PHE A 41 8.76 -18.23 9.13
N GLN A 42 9.23 -17.06 9.59
CA GLN A 42 10.52 -16.90 10.26
C GLN A 42 10.55 -17.58 11.65
N VAL A 43 9.48 -17.44 12.45
CA VAL A 43 9.39 -18.05 13.79
C VAL A 43 9.25 -19.57 13.70
N ASN A 44 8.41 -20.07 12.79
CA ASN A 44 8.17 -21.51 12.62
C ASN A 44 9.28 -22.23 11.83
N ARG A 45 10.28 -21.49 11.31
CA ARG A 45 11.41 -22.01 10.51
C ARG A 45 10.97 -22.93 9.36
N ILE A 46 9.85 -22.60 8.73
CA ILE A 46 9.30 -23.37 7.62
C ILE A 46 10.16 -23.07 6.39
N ALA A 47 10.84 -24.08 5.85
CA ALA A 47 11.60 -23.97 4.62
C ALA A 47 10.65 -23.94 3.41
N TRP A 48 10.14 -22.75 3.08
CA TRP A 48 9.32 -22.51 1.91
C TRP A 48 10.07 -21.67 0.87
N PRO A 49 9.71 -21.78 -0.44
CA PRO A 49 10.28 -20.93 -1.47
C PRO A 49 10.01 -19.46 -1.15
N VAL A 50 11.04 -18.62 -1.22
CA VAL A 50 10.94 -17.17 -0.93
C VAL A 50 9.80 -16.51 -1.71
N VAL A 51 9.68 -16.84 -3.00
CA VAL A 51 8.61 -16.33 -3.88
C VAL A 51 7.22 -16.69 -3.37
N ALA A 52 7.02 -17.88 -2.81
CA ALA A 52 5.72 -18.29 -2.27
C ALA A 52 5.38 -17.50 -1.00
N ILE A 53 6.36 -17.24 -0.13
CA ILE A 53 6.20 -16.41 1.07
C ILE A 53 5.82 -14.98 0.66
N MET A 54 6.53 -14.40 -0.31
CA MET A 54 6.23 -13.05 -0.81
C MET A 54 4.83 -12.96 -1.41
N ILE A 55 4.39 -13.93 -2.23
CA ILE A 55 3.04 -13.94 -2.80
C ILE A 55 1.99 -13.97 -1.68
N LEU A 56 2.19 -14.81 -0.67
CA LEU A 56 1.30 -14.86 0.49
C LEU A 56 1.31 -13.55 1.26
N ALA A 57 2.47 -12.93 1.43
CA ALA A 57 2.63 -11.68 2.16
C ALA A 57 1.91 -10.54 1.44
N ILE A 58 2.04 -10.45 0.11
CA ILE A 58 1.26 -9.53 -0.73
C ILE A 58 -0.25 -9.79 -0.54
N ILE A 59 -0.72 -11.04 -0.66
CA ILE A 59 -2.15 -11.35 -0.52
C ILE A 59 -2.68 -10.94 0.86
N ASN A 60 -1.96 -11.29 1.93
CA ASN A 60 -2.36 -10.96 3.30
C ASN A 60 -2.26 -9.46 3.58
N GLY A 61 -1.26 -8.77 3.04
CA GLY A 61 -1.10 -7.32 3.10
C GLY A 61 -2.26 -6.60 2.41
N LEU A 62 -2.65 -7.04 1.20
CA LEU A 62 -3.83 -6.53 0.51
C LEU A 62 -5.12 -6.76 1.31
N ILE A 63 -5.34 -7.97 1.84
CA ILE A 63 -6.55 -8.28 2.61
C ILE A 63 -6.64 -7.40 3.86
N THR A 64 -5.57 -7.31 4.64
CA THR A 64 -5.52 -6.51 5.87
C THR A 64 -5.72 -5.02 5.58
N SER A 65 -5.11 -4.50 4.51
CA SER A 65 -5.32 -3.12 4.06
C SER A 65 -6.75 -2.86 3.63
N ILE A 66 -7.34 -3.71 2.79
CA ILE A 66 -8.74 -3.56 2.33
C ILE A 66 -9.70 -3.61 3.52
N ILE A 67 -9.49 -4.50 4.49
CA ILE A 67 -10.30 -4.57 5.71
C ILE A 67 -10.17 -3.26 6.51
N LEU A 68 -8.96 -2.75 6.70
CA LEU A 68 -8.71 -1.52 7.44
C LEU A 68 -9.36 -0.31 6.76
N GLU A 69 -9.13 -0.13 5.45
CA GLU A 69 -9.73 0.95 4.66
C GLU A 69 -11.27 0.85 4.64
N THR A 70 -11.81 -0.36 4.44
CA THR A 70 -13.26 -0.59 4.46
C THR A 70 -13.85 -0.26 5.83
N PHE A 71 -13.19 -0.65 6.92
CA PHE A 71 -13.63 -0.35 8.28
C PHE A 71 -13.68 1.16 8.53
N ILE A 72 -12.63 1.88 8.15
CA ILE A 72 -12.57 3.35 8.30
C ILE A 72 -13.67 4.03 7.46
N LEU A 73 -13.85 3.59 6.21
CA LEU A 73 -14.83 4.15 5.29
C LEU A 73 -16.27 3.81 5.68
N SER A 74 -16.51 2.66 6.31
CA SER A 74 -17.83 2.25 6.78
C SER A 74 -18.43 3.21 7.81
N ARG A 75 -17.59 4.04 8.46
CA ARG A 75 -18.03 5.11 9.37
C ARG A 75 -18.57 6.35 8.66
N GLN A 76 -18.32 6.49 7.36
CA GLN A 76 -18.70 7.65 6.56
C GLN A 76 -19.72 7.32 5.47
N MET A 77 -19.79 6.06 5.03
CA MET A 77 -20.67 5.60 3.96
C MET A 77 -21.16 4.16 4.21
N ALA A 78 -22.19 3.73 3.49
CA ALA A 78 -22.70 2.36 3.57
C ALA A 78 -21.61 1.32 3.25
N LEU A 79 -21.60 0.19 3.98
CA LEU A 79 -20.55 -0.83 3.93
C LEU A 79 -20.25 -1.31 2.49
N ASN A 80 -21.28 -1.55 1.67
CA ASN A 80 -21.11 -1.96 0.27
C ASN A 80 -20.34 -0.90 -0.56
N LEU A 81 -20.64 0.38 -0.32
CA LEU A 81 -19.95 1.49 -0.99
C LEU A 81 -18.52 1.65 -0.46
N ALA A 82 -18.31 1.49 0.84
CA ALA A 82 -16.99 1.54 1.48
C ALA A 82 -16.05 0.47 0.90
N PHE A 83 -16.52 -0.77 0.78
CA PHE A 83 -15.74 -1.87 0.22
C PHE A 83 -15.38 -1.65 -1.25
N LYS A 84 -16.36 -1.24 -2.07
CA LYS A 84 -16.13 -0.88 -3.48
C LYS A 84 -15.13 0.27 -3.62
N THR A 85 -15.18 1.23 -2.70
CA THR A 85 -14.28 2.38 -2.68
C THR A 85 -12.86 1.96 -2.30
N ALA A 86 -12.68 1.16 -1.23
CA ALA A 86 -11.38 0.64 -0.81
C ALA A 86 -10.68 -0.13 -1.94
N ILE A 87 -11.41 -1.05 -2.60
CA ILE A 87 -10.86 -1.82 -3.73
C ILE A 87 -10.63 -0.91 -4.95
N GLY A 88 -11.61 -0.12 -5.35
CA GLY A 88 -11.54 0.62 -6.61
C GLY A 88 -10.56 1.79 -6.60
N MET A 89 -10.25 2.34 -5.43
CA MET A 89 -9.45 3.55 -5.32
C MET A 89 -7.98 3.27 -5.00
N SER A 90 -7.70 2.25 -4.19
CA SER A 90 -6.37 2.06 -3.60
C SER A 90 -5.64 0.82 -4.12
N LEU A 91 -6.29 -0.11 -4.84
CA LEU A 91 -5.70 -1.42 -5.17
C LEU A 91 -4.38 -1.34 -5.97
N ILE A 92 -4.29 -0.46 -6.96
CA ILE A 92 -3.05 -0.28 -7.75
C ILE A 92 -1.90 0.21 -6.85
N SER A 93 -2.19 1.18 -5.99
CA SER A 93 -1.24 1.73 -5.02
C SER A 93 -0.80 0.66 -4.02
N MET A 94 -1.73 -0.13 -3.48
CA MET A 94 -1.43 -1.23 -2.57
C MET A 94 -0.53 -2.27 -3.22
N ILE A 95 -0.85 -2.73 -4.45
CA ILE A 95 -0.02 -3.72 -5.16
C ILE A 95 1.38 -3.16 -5.40
N SER A 96 1.49 -1.90 -5.86
CA SER A 96 2.78 -1.28 -6.12
C SER A 96 3.64 -1.16 -4.85
N MET A 97 3.01 -0.85 -3.72
CA MET A 97 3.64 -0.76 -2.41
C MET A 97 4.15 -2.13 -1.96
N GLU A 98 3.28 -3.14 -1.97
CA GLU A 98 3.60 -4.51 -1.54
C GLU A 98 4.72 -5.14 -2.36
N VAL A 99 4.69 -4.95 -3.68
CA VAL A 99 5.76 -5.41 -4.57
C VAL A 99 7.06 -4.69 -4.23
N ALA A 100 7.03 -3.37 -4.03
CA ALA A 100 8.24 -2.62 -3.71
C ALA A 100 8.83 -2.99 -2.34
N MET A 101 7.98 -3.22 -1.33
CA MET A 101 8.40 -3.68 -0.01
C MET A 101 9.07 -5.06 -0.08
N ASN A 102 8.37 -6.04 -0.68
CA ASN A 102 8.88 -7.39 -0.84
C ASN A 102 10.17 -7.46 -1.67
N VAL A 103 10.27 -6.68 -2.76
CA VAL A 103 11.50 -6.59 -3.57
C VAL A 103 12.65 -5.99 -2.75
N THR A 104 12.38 -4.96 -1.96
CA THR A 104 13.38 -4.34 -1.09
C THR A 104 13.89 -5.33 -0.05
N ASP A 105 13.01 -6.14 0.53
CA ASP A 105 13.40 -7.17 1.51
C ASP A 105 14.34 -8.22 0.89
N VAL A 106 13.98 -8.75 -0.29
CA VAL A 106 14.80 -9.73 -1.00
C VAL A 106 16.16 -9.15 -1.41
N LEU A 107 16.20 -7.90 -1.89
CA LEU A 107 17.44 -7.24 -2.28
C LEU A 107 18.39 -7.01 -1.11
N LEU A 108 17.86 -6.70 0.08
CA LEU A 108 18.67 -6.35 1.25
C LEU A 108 19.04 -7.55 2.14
N THR A 109 18.20 -8.60 2.19
CA THR A 109 18.43 -9.75 3.07
C THR A 109 18.77 -11.05 2.32
N GLY A 110 18.62 -11.06 0.99
CA GLY A 110 18.80 -12.25 0.16
C GLY A 110 17.68 -13.28 0.31
N GLY A 111 16.56 -12.93 0.97
CA GLY A 111 15.39 -13.79 1.19
C GLY A 111 14.19 -13.01 1.71
N ALA A 112 13.17 -13.73 2.20
CA ALA A 112 12.04 -13.12 2.92
C ALA A 112 12.34 -13.15 4.43
N LYS A 113 12.99 -12.11 4.95
CA LYS A 113 13.47 -12.07 6.34
C LYS A 113 13.30 -10.68 6.95
N LEU A 114 12.49 -10.59 8.00
CA LEU A 114 12.38 -9.36 8.77
C LEU A 114 13.64 -9.15 9.62
N THR A 115 14.51 -8.24 9.17
CA THR A 115 15.64 -7.73 9.96
C THR A 115 15.34 -6.32 10.45
N TRP A 116 15.78 -6.00 11.66
CA TRP A 116 15.41 -4.75 12.34
C TRP A 116 15.83 -3.49 11.57
N TRP A 117 16.94 -3.53 10.83
CA TRP A 117 17.42 -2.41 10.01
C TRP A 117 16.74 -2.31 8.64
N VAL A 118 16.20 -3.40 8.08
CA VAL A 118 15.52 -3.39 6.77
C VAL A 118 14.10 -2.86 6.88
N ILE A 119 13.41 -3.13 7.99
CA ILE A 119 12.03 -2.67 8.23
C ILE A 119 11.83 -1.17 7.91
N PRO A 120 12.61 -0.22 8.46
CA PRO A 120 12.42 1.19 8.16
C PRO A 120 12.68 1.53 6.69
N ILE A 121 13.65 0.88 6.04
CA ILE A 121 13.98 1.12 4.62
C ILE A 121 12.83 0.62 3.74
N MET A 122 12.35 -0.59 3.99
CA MET A 122 11.23 -1.20 3.29
C MET A 122 9.97 -0.35 3.41
N LEU A 123 9.63 0.14 4.61
CA LEU A 123 8.49 1.04 4.83
C LEU A 123 8.62 2.36 4.05
N VAL A 124 9.81 2.95 4.00
CA VAL A 124 10.07 4.17 3.24
C VAL A 124 9.89 3.92 1.74
N VAL A 125 10.42 2.81 1.21
CA VAL A 125 10.24 2.45 -0.21
C VAL A 125 8.77 2.16 -0.52
N GLY A 126 8.09 1.44 0.37
CA GLY A 126 6.65 1.18 0.29
C GLY A 126 5.82 2.46 0.30
N PHE A 127 6.22 3.48 1.06
CA PHE A 127 5.54 4.78 1.06
C PHE A 127 5.82 5.60 -0.21
N LEU A 128 7.08 5.66 -0.65
CA LEU A 128 7.48 6.50 -1.78
C LEU A 128 6.96 5.99 -3.12
N THR A 129 6.84 4.68 -3.29
CA THR A 129 6.41 4.04 -4.55
C THR A 129 5.00 4.49 -5.01
N PRO A 130 3.94 4.36 -4.20
CA PRO A 130 2.57 4.74 -4.60
C PRO A 130 2.27 6.25 -4.44
N LEU A 131 3.12 7.01 -3.75
CA LEU A 131 2.82 8.41 -3.41
C LEU A 131 2.63 9.33 -4.64
N PRO A 132 3.49 9.29 -5.68
CA PRO A 132 3.28 10.09 -6.90
C PRO A 132 1.99 9.70 -7.64
N TYR A 133 1.66 8.41 -7.66
CA TYR A 133 0.42 7.91 -8.26
C TYR A 133 -0.81 8.41 -7.49
N ASN A 134 -0.79 8.33 -6.15
CA ASN A 134 -1.86 8.85 -5.30
C ASN A 134 -2.03 10.38 -5.46
N TYR A 135 -0.94 11.13 -5.60
CA TYR A 135 -0.99 12.56 -5.89
C TYR A 135 -1.64 12.85 -7.24
N TRP A 136 -1.14 12.22 -8.30
CA TRP A 136 -1.66 12.38 -9.66
C TRP A 136 -3.15 12.09 -9.69
N ARG A 137 -3.56 11.00 -9.05
CA ARG A 137 -4.95 10.56 -8.97
C ARG A 137 -5.86 11.56 -8.28
N LEU A 138 -5.41 12.20 -7.20
CA LEU A 138 -6.15 13.27 -6.53
C LEU A 138 -6.32 14.51 -7.42
N GLN A 139 -5.27 14.93 -8.13
CA GLN A 139 -5.33 16.08 -9.04
C GLN A 139 -6.16 15.81 -10.29
N ALA A 140 -6.04 14.60 -10.84
CA ALA A 140 -6.71 14.17 -12.06
C ALA A 140 -8.20 13.89 -11.86
N LEU A 141 -8.55 13.20 -10.77
CA LEU A 141 -9.90 12.69 -10.54
C LEU A 141 -10.67 13.46 -9.48
N LYS A 142 -10.02 14.37 -8.72
CA LYS A 142 -10.59 15.08 -7.56
C LYS A 142 -11.26 14.17 -6.52
N LYS A 143 -10.87 12.89 -6.47
CA LYS A 143 -11.45 11.88 -5.57
C LYS A 143 -10.45 11.53 -4.47
N ALA A 144 -10.70 11.99 -3.25
CA ALA A 144 -9.97 11.58 -2.06
C ALA A 144 -10.52 10.27 -1.48
N CYS A 145 -9.65 9.40 -0.95
CA CYS A 145 -10.06 8.16 -0.29
C CYS A 145 -10.58 8.38 1.14
N HIS A 146 -10.25 9.50 1.79
CA HIS A 146 -10.61 9.85 3.17
C HIS A 146 -10.78 11.36 3.34
#